data_AF-A0A954XTI9-F1
#
_entry.id   AF-A0A954XTI9-F1
#
_cell.length_a   1.000
_cell.length_b   1.000
_cell.length_c   1.000
_cell.angle_alpha   90.00
_cell.angle_beta   90.00
_cell.angle_gamma   90.00
#
_symmetry.space_group_name_H-M   'P 1'
#
loop_
_entity.id
_entity.type
_entity.pdbx_description
1 polymer ?
#
loop_
_entity_poly.entity_id
_entity_poly.type
_entity_poly.pdbx_seq_one_letter_code
_entity_poly.pdbx_strand_id
1 'polypeptide(L)'
;MTPRHDLQVKTRDPAFLWRMVIAILAAGVMIGVAVDHLTGDTPLKEWFGDDPVVGESEDEPRKIPEDLQPPPFAPSYEKADDAAEAGQWRLVAKYVIVATGEQWRHIGPMILAVLTGLAWMALLLQSAQPRAGSDVRFVAPIAGLLVGLLSGPLTLFFILWQEHDWGIVESSQLVGGLRYFILGVGLREETAKLLCFVPLLPWLVKQRDELAALATAGAVGLGFAIEENIGYIWSTGGAGTVGRLLNPAPIHMSLTGLAGLALYRGCRWPREWGPMALAAFGTVVIVHGLYDAFISIPALKDVSAASWIIFVLLVRQFFVELRPLQRDLRPAVSYSANFLACVCTVTAATFIYLCAVVGWQPAADMLAGAVFAESIMVYMVLRELPERLVTV
;
A
#
# COMPACT_ATOMS: atom_id res chain seq x y z
N MET A 1 36.54 5.43 15.51
CA MET A 1 35.20 5.77 14.97
C MET A 1 34.28 4.59 15.26
N THR A 2 33.08 4.79 15.82
CA THR A 2 32.17 3.67 16.10
C THR A 2 31.49 3.19 14.81
N PRO A 3 31.16 1.89 14.66
CA PRO A 3 30.46 1.38 13.46
C PRO A 3 29.16 2.13 13.17
N ARG A 4 28.44 2.55 14.21
CA ARG A 4 27.23 3.38 14.09
C ARG A 4 27.52 4.74 13.44
N HIS A 5 28.60 5.41 13.84
CA HIS A 5 28.94 6.72 13.27
C HIS A 5 29.40 6.59 11.81
N ASP A 6 30.15 5.53 11.47
CA ASP A 6 30.55 5.25 10.08
C ASP A 6 29.33 5.02 9.18
N LEU A 7 28.35 4.21 9.61
CA LEU A 7 27.08 4.03 8.90
C LEU A 7 26.30 5.33 8.75
N GLN A 8 26.28 6.17 9.80
CA GLN A 8 25.60 7.47 9.76
C GLN A 8 26.20 8.41 8.71
N VAL A 9 27.52 8.42 8.57
CA VAL A 9 28.20 9.25 7.57
C VAL A 9 27.97 8.68 6.18
N LYS A 10 28.21 7.37 5.98
CA LYS A 10 28.08 6.71 4.67
C LYS A 10 26.67 6.79 4.11
N THR A 11 25.65 6.52 4.90
CA THR A 11 24.26 6.50 4.42
C THR A 11 23.71 7.89 4.05
N ARG A 12 24.46 8.96 4.32
CA ARG A 12 24.13 10.34 3.90
C ARG A 12 24.99 10.82 2.73
N ASP A 13 26.00 10.06 2.34
CA ASP A 13 26.82 10.36 1.16
C ASP A 13 26.05 9.99 -0.12
N PRO A 14 25.75 10.96 -1.01
CA PRO A 14 25.08 10.67 -2.28
C PRO A 14 25.80 9.61 -3.12
N ALA A 15 27.14 9.57 -3.10
CA ALA A 15 27.89 8.58 -3.86
C ALA A 15 27.66 7.15 -3.35
N PHE A 16 27.56 6.98 -2.03
CA PHE A 16 27.20 5.70 -1.42
C PHE A 16 25.77 5.28 -1.80
N LEU A 17 24.81 6.21 -1.72
CA LEU A 17 23.42 5.95 -2.08
C LEU A 17 23.26 5.50 -3.54
N TRP A 18 23.93 6.17 -4.47
CA TRP A 18 23.91 5.78 -5.89
C TRP A 18 24.50 4.38 -6.11
N ARG A 19 25.62 4.06 -5.47
CA ARG A 19 26.23 2.72 -5.57
C ARG A 19 25.29 1.64 -5.03
N MET A 20 24.61 1.91 -3.92
CA MET A 20 23.63 0.99 -3.33
C MET A 20 22.44 0.76 -4.26
N VAL A 21 21.85 1.83 -4.81
CA VAL A 21 20.74 1.76 -5.76
C VAL A 21 21.12 0.93 -6.98
N ILE A 22 22.25 1.27 -7.63
CA ILE A 22 22.74 0.56 -8.82
C ILE A 22 23.01 -0.91 -8.50
N ALA A 23 23.63 -1.21 -7.36
CA ALA A 23 23.94 -2.58 -6.99
C ALA A 23 22.68 -3.44 -6.80
N ILE A 24 21.65 -2.92 -6.10
CA ILE A 24 20.39 -3.64 -5.88
C ILE A 24 19.67 -3.89 -7.21
N LEU A 25 19.53 -2.85 -8.04
CA LEU A 25 18.83 -2.96 -9.32
C LEU A 25 19.58 -3.87 -10.30
N ALA A 26 20.90 -3.75 -10.41
CA ALA A 26 21.71 -4.62 -11.28
C ALA A 26 21.61 -6.09 -10.84
N ALA A 27 21.65 -6.37 -9.52
CA ALA A 27 21.43 -7.70 -9.01
C ALA A 27 20.03 -8.23 -9.38
N GLY A 28 18.99 -7.40 -9.22
CA GLY A 28 17.63 -7.72 -9.65
C GLY A 28 17.53 -8.09 -11.12
N VAL A 29 18.17 -7.31 -12.00
CA VAL A 29 18.19 -7.56 -13.44
C VAL A 29 18.90 -8.88 -13.77
N MET A 30 20.10 -9.10 -13.22
CA MET A 30 20.86 -10.34 -13.46
C MET A 30 20.10 -11.58 -12.98
N ILE A 31 19.48 -11.51 -11.80
CA ILE A 31 18.67 -12.62 -11.26
C ILE A 31 17.41 -12.81 -12.11
N GLY A 32 16.73 -11.74 -12.51
CA GLY A 32 15.53 -11.83 -13.36
C GLY A 32 15.80 -12.54 -14.69
N VAL A 33 16.86 -12.13 -15.39
CA VAL A 33 17.28 -12.79 -16.64
C VAL A 33 17.65 -14.26 -16.41
N ALA A 34 18.37 -14.56 -15.32
CA ALA A 34 18.69 -15.94 -14.98
C ALA A 34 17.42 -16.77 -14.68
N VAL A 35 16.45 -16.20 -13.96
CA VAL A 35 15.16 -16.83 -13.65
C VAL A 35 14.37 -17.09 -14.94
N ASP A 36 14.34 -16.14 -15.87
CA ASP A 36 13.69 -16.33 -17.17
C ASP A 36 14.25 -17.57 -17.91
N HIS A 37 15.58 -17.69 -17.98
CA HIS A 37 16.24 -18.86 -18.57
C HIS A 37 15.97 -20.17 -17.82
N LEU A 38 15.76 -20.12 -16.51
CA LEU A 38 15.53 -21.31 -15.69
C LEU A 38 14.07 -21.78 -15.69
N THR A 39 13.10 -20.87 -15.85
CA THR A 39 11.67 -21.24 -15.81
C THR A 39 11.15 -21.82 -17.12
N GLY A 40 11.93 -21.76 -18.21
CA GLY A 40 11.55 -22.27 -19.52
C GLY A 40 10.36 -21.52 -20.12
N ASP A 41 9.71 -22.09 -21.13
CA ASP A 41 8.52 -21.50 -21.75
C ASP A 41 7.30 -21.70 -20.84
N THR A 42 6.67 -20.60 -20.45
CA THR A 42 5.37 -20.61 -19.77
C THR A 42 4.28 -20.21 -20.77
N PRO A 43 3.00 -20.59 -20.56
CA PRO A 43 1.93 -20.18 -21.46
C PRO A 43 1.85 -18.65 -21.66
N LEU A 44 2.19 -17.87 -20.62
CA LEU A 44 2.28 -16.41 -20.72
C LEU A 44 3.49 -15.96 -21.54
N LYS A 45 4.66 -16.58 -21.37
CA LYS A 45 5.83 -16.28 -22.20
C LYS A 45 5.59 -16.58 -23.67
N GLU A 46 4.94 -17.70 -23.99
CA GLU A 46 4.55 -18.04 -25.36
C GLU A 46 3.63 -16.97 -25.94
N TRP A 47 2.64 -16.52 -25.18
CA TRP A 47 1.73 -15.45 -25.60
C TRP A 47 2.44 -14.10 -25.85
N PHE A 48 3.45 -13.77 -25.04
CA PHE A 48 4.27 -12.56 -25.22
C PHE A 48 5.35 -12.70 -26.30
N GLY A 49 5.75 -13.92 -26.67
CA GLY A 49 6.89 -14.19 -27.56
C GLY A 49 6.64 -13.90 -29.04
N ASP A 50 5.37 -13.85 -29.46
CA ASP A 50 4.99 -13.78 -30.87
C ASP A 50 4.74 -12.35 -31.41
N ASP A 51 4.58 -11.33 -30.54
CA ASP A 51 4.30 -9.95 -30.97
C ASP A 51 4.72 -8.92 -29.88
N PRO A 52 5.17 -7.71 -30.26
CA PRO A 52 5.50 -6.65 -29.29
C PRO A 52 4.32 -6.31 -28.37
N VAL A 53 4.63 -5.88 -27.15
CA VAL A 53 3.66 -5.60 -26.06
C VAL A 53 2.65 -4.48 -26.41
N VAL A 54 2.97 -3.64 -27.39
CA VAL A 54 2.10 -2.57 -27.89
C VAL A 54 1.10 -3.17 -28.88
N GLY A 55 -0.20 -3.06 -28.59
CA GLY A 55 -1.26 -3.57 -29.46
C GLY A 55 -1.35 -2.86 -30.82
N GLU A 56 -2.27 -3.31 -31.68
CA GLU A 56 -2.52 -2.69 -33.00
C GLU A 56 -2.93 -1.22 -32.93
N SER A 57 -3.46 -0.77 -31.78
CA SER A 57 -3.57 0.64 -31.43
C SER A 57 -2.49 1.01 -30.41
N GLU A 58 -1.70 2.05 -30.70
CA GLU A 58 -0.61 2.54 -29.84
C GLU A 58 -1.06 2.92 -28.41
N ASP A 59 -2.38 3.03 -28.17
CA ASP A 59 -2.97 3.60 -26.97
C ASP A 59 -3.61 2.59 -25.99
N GLU A 60 -3.76 1.31 -26.35
CA GLU A 60 -4.37 0.31 -25.44
C GLU A 60 -3.41 -0.85 -25.12
N PRO A 61 -3.10 -1.10 -23.83
CA PRO A 61 -2.29 -2.25 -23.45
C PRO A 61 -3.00 -3.55 -23.85
N ARG A 62 -2.24 -4.51 -24.41
CA ARG A 62 -2.76 -5.80 -24.85
C ARG A 62 -3.44 -6.50 -23.66
N LYS A 63 -4.74 -6.80 -23.79
CA LYS A 63 -5.47 -7.55 -22.76
C LYS A 63 -4.99 -8.99 -22.77
N ILE A 64 -4.62 -9.50 -21.59
CA ILE A 64 -4.33 -10.93 -21.40
C ILE A 64 -5.60 -11.71 -21.80
N PRO A 65 -5.50 -12.82 -22.55
CA PRO A 65 -6.66 -13.66 -22.88
C PRO A 65 -7.45 -14.07 -21.64
N GLU A 66 -8.78 -14.10 -21.70
CA GLU A 66 -9.63 -14.40 -20.53
C GLU A 66 -9.32 -15.76 -19.88
N ASP A 67 -8.87 -16.74 -20.67
CA ASP A 67 -8.45 -18.07 -20.20
C ASP A 67 -7.10 -18.08 -19.48
N LEU A 68 -6.26 -17.07 -19.74
CA LEU A 68 -4.99 -16.83 -19.05
C LEU A 68 -5.13 -15.82 -17.91
N GLN A 69 -6.20 -15.02 -17.91
CA GLN A 69 -6.53 -14.15 -16.81
C GLN A 69 -6.98 -15.00 -15.63
N PRO A 70 -6.37 -14.82 -14.46
CA PRO A 70 -6.93 -15.44 -13.29
C PRO A 70 -8.31 -14.86 -12.99
N PRO A 71 -9.22 -15.64 -12.37
CA PRO A 71 -10.51 -15.11 -11.99
C PRO A 71 -10.32 -13.88 -11.08
N PRO A 72 -11.08 -12.80 -11.30
CA PRO A 72 -10.90 -11.54 -10.58
C PRO A 72 -11.13 -11.70 -9.08
N PHE A 73 -11.95 -12.69 -8.71
CA PHE A 73 -12.23 -13.04 -7.33
C PHE A 73 -11.97 -14.51 -7.07
N ALA A 74 -11.65 -14.81 -5.80
CA ALA A 74 -11.52 -16.19 -5.36
C ALA A 74 -12.89 -16.90 -5.46
N PRO A 75 -12.97 -18.21 -5.77
CA PRO A 75 -14.24 -18.93 -5.90
C PRO A 75 -15.13 -18.87 -4.66
N SER A 76 -14.55 -18.68 -3.47
CA SER A 76 -15.32 -18.50 -2.25
C SER A 76 -15.94 -17.10 -2.11
N TYR A 77 -15.51 -16.10 -2.87
CA TYR A 77 -16.16 -14.79 -2.92
C TYR A 77 -17.55 -14.88 -3.57
N GLU A 78 -17.69 -15.63 -4.66
CA GLU A 78 -18.99 -15.89 -5.31
C GLU A 78 -19.97 -16.54 -4.33
N LYS A 79 -19.50 -17.51 -3.52
CA LYS A 79 -20.32 -18.11 -2.45
C LYS A 79 -20.67 -17.13 -1.33
N ALA A 80 -19.82 -16.13 -1.09
CA ALA A 80 -20.12 -15.06 -0.14
C ALA A 80 -21.21 -14.14 -0.71
N ASP A 81 -21.17 -13.85 -2.00
CA ASP A 81 -22.16 -13.06 -2.71
C ASP A 81 -23.53 -13.76 -2.75
N ASP A 82 -23.58 -15.05 -3.16
CA ASP A 82 -24.78 -15.89 -3.09
C ASP A 82 -25.40 -15.91 -1.68
N ALA A 83 -24.55 -16.00 -0.65
CA ALA A 83 -24.99 -15.97 0.73
C ALA A 83 -25.50 -14.60 1.16
N ALA A 84 -24.94 -13.50 0.62
CA ALA A 84 -25.40 -12.14 0.88
C ALA A 84 -26.77 -11.89 0.25
N GLU A 85 -26.97 -12.32 -1.00
CA GLU A 85 -28.28 -12.27 -1.69
C GLU A 85 -29.35 -13.05 -0.91
N ALA A 86 -28.98 -14.18 -0.31
CA ALA A 86 -29.86 -14.96 0.56
C ALA A 86 -30.01 -14.42 2.01
N GLY A 87 -29.38 -13.29 2.36
CA GLY A 87 -29.41 -12.69 3.70
C GLY A 87 -28.67 -13.48 4.78
N GLN A 88 -27.77 -14.39 4.40
CA GLN A 88 -27.07 -15.33 5.29
C GLN A 88 -25.72 -14.79 5.78
N TRP A 89 -25.74 -13.66 6.50
CA TRP A 89 -24.52 -12.90 6.89
C TRP A 89 -23.45 -13.67 7.66
N ARG A 90 -23.82 -14.73 8.40
CA ARG A 90 -22.84 -15.61 9.06
C ARG A 90 -22.01 -16.40 8.05
N LEU A 91 -22.63 -16.82 6.94
CA LEU A 91 -21.94 -17.51 5.85
C LEU A 91 -21.12 -16.53 5.03
N VAL A 92 -21.61 -15.31 4.80
CA VAL A 92 -20.81 -14.22 4.20
C VAL A 92 -19.50 -14.03 4.96
N ALA A 93 -19.58 -13.82 6.29
CA ALA A 93 -18.39 -13.63 7.13
C ALA A 93 -17.42 -14.82 7.06
N LYS A 94 -17.93 -16.05 6.99
CA LYS A 94 -17.09 -17.25 6.81
C LYS A 94 -16.42 -17.25 5.43
N TYR A 95 -17.18 -16.99 4.37
CA TYR A 95 -16.68 -17.12 3.00
C TYR A 95 -15.71 -16.01 2.61
N VAL A 96 -15.88 -14.77 3.09
CA VAL A 96 -14.89 -13.71 2.85
C VAL A 96 -13.53 -14.03 3.50
N ILE A 97 -13.50 -14.68 4.66
CA ILE A 97 -12.25 -15.16 5.28
C ILE A 97 -11.60 -16.26 4.42
N VAL A 98 -12.41 -17.17 3.88
CA VAL A 98 -11.91 -18.22 2.96
C VAL A 98 -11.38 -17.59 1.67
N ALA A 99 -12.05 -16.56 1.15
CA ALA A 99 -11.65 -15.86 -0.08
C ALA A 99 -10.30 -15.16 0.09
N THR A 100 -10.12 -14.47 1.22
CA THR A 100 -8.80 -13.94 1.58
C THR A 100 -7.76 -15.06 1.67
N GLY A 101 -8.06 -16.16 2.37
CA GLY A 101 -7.14 -17.30 2.46
C GLY A 101 -6.78 -17.94 1.11
N GLU A 102 -7.69 -17.90 0.13
CA GLU A 102 -7.46 -18.34 -1.25
C GLU A 102 -6.51 -17.39 -1.99
N GLN A 103 -6.69 -16.06 -1.85
CA GLN A 103 -5.79 -15.06 -2.44
C GLN A 103 -4.35 -15.21 -1.95
N TRP A 104 -4.16 -15.52 -0.66
CA TRP A 104 -2.83 -15.75 -0.08
C TRP A 104 -2.10 -16.98 -0.63
N ARG A 105 -2.77 -17.87 -1.37
CA ARG A 105 -2.12 -19.01 -2.03
C ARG A 105 -1.34 -18.60 -3.28
N HIS A 106 -1.55 -17.38 -3.79
CA HIS A 106 -0.77 -16.84 -4.90
C HIS A 106 0.59 -16.34 -4.39
N ILE A 107 1.54 -17.26 -4.26
CA ILE A 107 2.83 -17.04 -3.58
C ILE A 107 3.60 -15.83 -4.14
N GLY A 108 3.62 -15.64 -5.47
CA GLY A 108 4.29 -14.50 -6.11
C GLY A 108 3.69 -13.15 -5.66
N PRO A 109 2.40 -12.89 -5.95
CA PRO A 109 1.70 -11.71 -5.46
C PRO A 109 1.78 -11.50 -3.95
N MET A 110 1.64 -12.58 -3.17
CA MET A 110 1.78 -12.56 -1.71
C MET A 110 3.16 -12.06 -1.28
N ILE A 111 4.25 -12.63 -1.82
CA ILE A 111 5.62 -12.21 -1.47
C ILE A 111 5.83 -10.74 -1.82
N LEU A 112 5.39 -10.28 -3.00
CA LEU A 112 5.54 -8.89 -3.43
C LEU A 112 4.75 -7.91 -2.56
N ALA A 113 3.51 -8.25 -2.21
CA ALA A 113 2.67 -7.46 -1.32
C ALA A 113 3.27 -7.36 0.09
N VAL A 114 3.71 -8.49 0.65
CA VAL A 114 4.36 -8.53 1.97
C VAL A 114 5.67 -7.75 1.97
N LEU A 115 6.51 -7.92 0.94
CA LEU A 115 7.76 -7.17 0.80
C LEU A 115 7.50 -5.66 0.74
N THR A 116 6.47 -5.25 -0.01
CA THR A 116 6.02 -3.85 -0.10
C THR A 116 5.58 -3.30 1.25
N GLY A 117 4.75 -4.04 1.99
CA GLY A 117 4.31 -3.63 3.33
C GLY A 117 5.48 -3.58 4.33
N LEU A 118 6.40 -4.54 4.29
CA LEU A 118 7.58 -4.58 5.16
C LEU A 118 8.57 -3.44 4.88
N ALA A 119 8.72 -3.04 3.62
CA ALA A 119 9.50 -1.87 3.23
C ALA A 119 9.00 -0.58 3.92
N TRP A 120 7.69 -0.32 3.84
CA TRP A 120 7.10 0.83 4.55
C TRP A 120 7.11 0.65 6.07
N MET A 121 6.94 -0.57 6.56
CA MET A 121 7.04 -0.86 7.98
C MET A 121 8.44 -0.55 8.53
N ALA A 122 9.50 -0.84 7.77
CA ALA A 122 10.86 -0.49 8.15
C ALA A 122 11.04 1.04 8.30
N LEU A 123 10.46 1.83 7.40
CA LEU A 123 10.47 3.30 7.47
C LEU A 123 9.63 3.83 8.63
N LEU A 124 8.47 3.23 8.87
CA LEU A 124 7.58 3.59 9.96
C LEU A 124 8.22 3.30 11.32
N LEU A 125 8.84 2.13 11.49
CA LEU A 125 9.58 1.77 12.70
C LEU A 125 10.82 2.66 12.91
N GLN A 126 11.57 2.97 11.85
CA GLN A 126 12.66 3.93 11.92
C GLN A 126 12.15 5.30 12.40
N SER A 127 10.98 5.71 11.91
CA SER A 127 10.32 6.96 12.29
C SER A 127 9.75 6.94 13.71
N ALA A 128 9.32 5.79 14.21
CA ALA A 128 8.83 5.60 15.58
C ALA A 128 9.95 5.64 16.63
N GLN A 129 11.21 5.46 16.20
CA GLN A 129 12.41 5.53 17.05
C GLN A 129 12.34 4.63 18.31
N PRO A 130 12.10 3.31 18.16
CA PRO A 130 12.08 2.40 19.29
C PRO A 130 13.46 2.31 19.95
N ARG A 131 13.49 2.26 21.29
CA ARG A 131 14.75 2.16 22.06
C ARG A 131 15.24 0.71 22.19
N ALA A 132 14.32 -0.24 22.20
CA ALA A 132 14.57 -1.67 22.35
C ALA A 132 13.43 -2.46 21.67
N GLY A 133 13.62 -3.76 21.47
CA GLY A 133 12.60 -4.63 20.88
C GLY A 133 11.32 -4.76 21.71
N SER A 134 11.37 -4.48 23.02
CA SER A 134 10.19 -4.46 23.91
C SER A 134 9.55 -3.08 24.05
N ASP A 135 10.06 -2.05 23.37
CA ASP A 135 9.48 -0.70 23.40
C ASP A 135 8.08 -0.72 22.76
N VAL A 136 7.13 0.02 23.31
CA VAL A 136 5.78 0.18 22.73
C VAL A 136 5.87 0.69 21.28
N ARG A 137 6.85 1.54 20.98
CA ARG A 137 7.10 2.08 19.63
C ARG A 137 7.56 1.01 18.63
N PHE A 138 7.90 -0.19 19.09
CA PHE A 138 8.20 -1.35 18.26
C PHE A 138 7.04 -2.35 18.28
N VAL A 139 6.63 -2.78 19.47
CA VAL A 139 5.63 -3.85 19.63
C VAL A 139 4.26 -3.41 19.12
N ALA A 140 3.86 -2.16 19.37
CA ALA A 140 2.53 -1.69 19.00
C ALA A 140 2.34 -1.58 17.48
N PRO A 141 3.27 -0.98 16.71
CA PRO A 141 3.20 -1.05 15.25
C PRO A 141 3.19 -2.47 14.69
N ILE A 142 3.97 -3.41 15.25
CA ILE A 142 3.94 -4.81 14.81
C ILE A 142 2.56 -5.43 15.05
N ALA A 143 1.96 -5.21 16.22
CA ALA A 143 0.59 -5.63 16.49
C ALA A 143 -0.42 -4.95 15.55
N GLY A 144 -0.23 -3.66 15.26
CA GLY A 144 -1.01 -2.88 14.30
C GLY A 144 -1.00 -3.49 12.90
N LEU A 145 0.18 -3.84 12.38
CA LEU A 145 0.32 -4.53 11.09
C LEU A 145 -0.49 -5.83 11.06
N LEU A 146 -0.35 -6.67 12.09
CA LEU A 146 -1.01 -7.98 12.15
C LEU A 146 -2.54 -7.85 12.23
N VAL A 147 -3.08 -6.93 13.04
CA VAL A 147 -4.53 -6.71 13.07
C VAL A 147 -5.03 -5.98 11.83
N GLY A 148 -4.17 -5.19 11.16
CA GLY A 148 -4.46 -4.56 9.88
C GLY A 148 -4.73 -5.57 8.77
N LEU A 149 -4.05 -6.71 8.75
CA LEU A 149 -4.37 -7.81 7.82
C LEU A 149 -5.82 -8.29 7.97
N LEU A 150 -6.36 -8.29 9.20
CA LEU A 150 -7.75 -8.68 9.44
C LEU A 150 -8.78 -7.67 8.90
N SER A 151 -8.35 -6.44 8.57
CA SER A 151 -9.24 -5.44 7.99
C SER A 151 -9.58 -5.73 6.52
N GLY A 152 -8.79 -6.52 5.80
CA GLY A 152 -9.09 -6.97 4.43
C GLY A 152 -10.40 -7.76 4.33
N PRO A 153 -10.54 -8.92 5.01
CA PRO A 153 -11.79 -9.68 4.99
C PRO A 153 -12.97 -8.91 5.61
N LEU A 154 -12.72 -8.00 6.56
CA LEU A 154 -13.76 -7.12 7.09
C LEU A 154 -14.26 -6.11 6.06
N THR A 155 -13.37 -5.58 5.23
CA THR A 155 -13.73 -4.74 4.07
C THR A 155 -14.56 -5.54 3.05
N LEU A 156 -14.17 -6.78 2.73
CA LEU A 156 -14.97 -7.67 1.85
C LEU A 156 -16.37 -7.93 2.41
N PHE A 157 -16.50 -8.10 3.73
CA PHE A 157 -17.81 -8.21 4.36
C PHE A 157 -18.64 -6.92 4.18
N PHE A 158 -18.03 -5.75 4.39
CA PHE A 158 -18.73 -4.48 4.21
C PHE A 158 -19.05 -4.16 2.74
N ILE A 159 -18.25 -4.63 1.78
CA ILE A 159 -18.58 -4.56 0.34
C ILE A 159 -19.95 -5.19 0.11
N LEU A 160 -20.07 -6.48 0.42
CA LEU A 160 -21.30 -7.25 0.18
C LEU A 160 -22.48 -6.69 0.97
N TRP A 161 -22.23 -6.24 2.21
CA TRP A 161 -23.26 -5.60 3.00
C TRP A 161 -23.79 -4.30 2.38
N GLN A 162 -22.92 -3.41 1.91
CA GLN A 162 -23.34 -2.14 1.30
C GLN A 162 -23.98 -2.33 -0.08
N GLU A 163 -23.53 -3.31 -0.86
CA GLU A 163 -24.10 -3.60 -2.17
C GLU A 163 -25.52 -4.14 -2.04
N HIS A 164 -25.73 -5.15 -1.18
CA HIS A 164 -27.02 -5.83 -1.03
C HIS A 164 -28.02 -5.03 -0.17
N ASP A 165 -27.61 -4.44 0.97
CA ASP A 165 -28.55 -3.74 1.86
C ASP A 165 -28.71 -2.25 1.50
N TRP A 166 -27.66 -1.58 1.00
CA TRP A 166 -27.69 -0.12 0.74
C TRP A 166 -27.78 0.23 -0.75
N GLY A 167 -27.61 -0.74 -1.65
CA GLY A 167 -27.59 -0.53 -3.10
C GLY A 167 -26.48 0.42 -3.54
N ILE A 168 -25.35 0.45 -2.81
CA ILE A 168 -24.16 1.22 -3.21
C ILE A 168 -23.32 0.33 -4.11
N VAL A 169 -23.60 0.40 -5.41
CA VAL A 169 -22.88 -0.33 -6.46
C VAL A 169 -22.00 0.62 -7.27
N GLU A 170 -20.99 0.07 -7.94
CA GLU A 170 -20.11 0.83 -8.81
C GLU A 170 -20.90 1.52 -9.94
N SER A 171 -20.49 2.75 -10.29
CA SER A 171 -21.15 3.52 -11.34
C SER A 171 -20.15 4.38 -12.11
N SER A 172 -20.27 4.36 -13.43
CA SER A 172 -19.49 5.23 -14.33
C SER A 172 -20.01 6.66 -14.38
N GLN A 173 -21.23 6.94 -13.89
CA GLN A 173 -21.79 8.28 -13.81
C GLN A 173 -21.14 9.08 -12.68
N LEU A 174 -20.91 10.37 -12.87
CA LEU A 174 -20.19 11.20 -11.89
C LEU A 174 -20.79 11.11 -10.47
N VAL A 175 -22.09 11.35 -10.32
CA VAL A 175 -22.75 11.36 -9.00
C VAL A 175 -22.79 9.96 -8.39
N GLY A 176 -23.11 8.94 -9.20
CA GLY A 176 -23.13 7.55 -8.76
C GLY A 176 -21.73 7.06 -8.33
N GLY A 177 -20.72 7.35 -9.14
CA GLY A 177 -19.33 7.02 -8.87
C GLY A 177 -18.79 7.73 -7.64
N LEU A 178 -19.06 9.03 -7.46
CA LEU A 178 -18.66 9.75 -6.24
C LEU A 178 -19.33 9.16 -4.99
N ARG A 179 -20.62 8.80 -5.07
CA ARG A 179 -21.31 8.08 -3.99
C ARG A 179 -20.63 6.75 -3.69
N TYR A 180 -20.32 5.97 -4.72
CA TYR A 180 -19.65 4.68 -4.59
C TYR A 180 -18.26 4.80 -3.96
N PHE A 181 -17.39 5.67 -4.46
CA PHE A 181 -16.03 5.79 -3.95
C PHE A 181 -15.97 6.44 -2.55
N ILE A 182 -16.82 7.42 -2.24
CA ILE A 182 -16.78 8.06 -0.91
C ILE A 182 -17.52 7.24 0.15
N LEU A 183 -18.79 6.88 -0.09
CA LEU A 183 -19.63 6.19 0.90
C LEU A 183 -19.50 4.67 0.83
N GLY A 184 -19.10 4.13 -0.31
CA GLY A 184 -18.71 2.73 -0.44
C GLY A 184 -17.26 2.56 0.01
N VAL A 185 -16.31 2.79 -0.90
CA VAL A 185 -14.87 2.49 -0.72
C VAL A 185 -14.26 3.22 0.48
N GLY A 186 -14.20 4.54 0.48
CA GLY A 186 -13.55 5.33 1.53
C GLY A 186 -14.13 5.06 2.92
N LEU A 187 -15.47 5.03 3.03
CA LEU A 187 -16.14 4.80 4.32
C LEU A 187 -15.90 3.38 4.85
N ARG A 188 -16.15 2.34 4.02
CA ARG A 188 -16.09 0.96 4.50
C ARG A 188 -14.67 0.57 4.90
N GLU A 189 -13.69 1.00 4.12
CA GLU A 189 -12.31 0.62 4.35
C GLU A 189 -11.70 1.33 5.55
N GLU A 190 -11.85 2.65 5.66
CA GLU A 190 -11.33 3.36 6.83
C GLU A 190 -12.05 2.94 8.11
N THR A 191 -13.34 2.57 8.03
CA THR A 191 -14.06 1.95 9.15
C THR A 191 -13.44 0.61 9.53
N ALA A 192 -13.24 -0.30 8.57
CA ALA A 192 -12.66 -1.62 8.84
C ALA A 192 -11.27 -1.53 9.48
N LYS A 193 -10.42 -0.62 8.98
CA LYS A 193 -9.10 -0.35 9.54
C LYS A 193 -9.19 0.19 10.98
N LEU A 194 -10.03 1.19 11.23
CA LEU A 194 -10.19 1.72 12.59
C LEU A 194 -10.79 0.70 13.56
N LEU A 195 -11.73 -0.15 13.12
CA LEU A 195 -12.26 -1.24 13.94
C LEU A 195 -11.15 -2.23 14.37
N CYS A 196 -10.16 -2.47 13.51
CA CYS A 196 -8.99 -3.29 13.86
C CYS A 196 -7.99 -2.55 14.78
N PHE A 197 -7.93 -1.22 14.70
CA PHE A 197 -7.11 -0.39 15.59
C PHE A 197 -7.70 -0.25 17.01
N VAL A 198 -9.02 -0.13 17.14
CA VAL A 198 -9.73 0.11 18.42
C VAL A 198 -9.33 -0.84 19.55
N PRO A 199 -9.19 -2.17 19.34
CA PRO A 199 -8.73 -3.09 20.39
C PRO A 199 -7.34 -2.76 20.98
N LEU A 200 -6.46 -2.11 20.22
CA LEU A 200 -5.13 -1.69 20.68
C LEU A 200 -5.17 -0.38 21.48
N LEU A 201 -6.25 0.39 21.35
CA LEU A 201 -6.37 1.74 21.87
C LEU A 201 -6.30 1.85 23.40
N PRO A 202 -6.96 0.98 24.20
CA PRO A 202 -6.87 1.06 25.66
C PRO A 202 -5.43 0.92 26.17
N TRP A 203 -4.65 0.04 25.53
CA TRP A 203 -3.24 -0.13 25.85
C TRP A 203 -2.42 1.09 25.44
N LEU A 204 -2.60 1.62 24.23
CA LEU A 204 -1.89 2.82 23.75
C LEU A 204 -2.19 4.06 24.60
N VAL A 205 -3.46 4.29 24.96
CA VAL A 205 -3.88 5.41 25.84
C VAL A 205 -3.20 5.32 27.20
N LYS A 206 -3.01 4.11 27.74
CA LYS A 206 -2.26 3.89 28.98
C LYS A 206 -0.77 4.23 28.83
N GLN A 207 -0.16 3.95 27.68
CA GLN A 207 1.25 4.25 27.40
C GLN A 207 1.51 5.75 27.21
N ARG A 208 0.47 6.52 26.87
CA ARG A 208 0.53 7.98 26.74
C ARG A 208 1.52 8.49 25.68
N ASP A 209 1.81 7.69 24.66
CA ASP A 209 2.77 8.00 23.60
C ASP A 209 2.05 8.19 22.25
N GLU A 210 1.93 9.45 21.81
CA GLU A 210 1.31 9.79 20.52
C GLU A 210 2.06 9.23 19.32
N LEU A 211 3.40 9.16 19.38
CA LEU A 211 4.19 8.60 18.28
C LEU A 211 3.90 7.11 18.13
N ALA A 212 3.78 6.39 19.25
CA ALA A 212 3.40 4.98 19.21
C ALA A 212 1.98 4.80 18.67
N ALA A 213 1.03 5.68 19.03
CA ALA A 213 -0.34 5.61 18.51
C ALA A 213 -0.40 5.88 16.99
N LEU A 214 0.26 6.95 16.51
CA LEU A 214 0.36 7.28 15.09
C LEU A 214 1.01 6.14 14.30
N ALA A 215 2.14 5.61 14.77
CA ALA A 215 2.83 4.50 14.12
C ALA A 215 2.01 3.20 14.15
N THR A 216 1.26 2.95 15.22
CA THR A 216 0.40 1.76 15.31
C THR A 216 -0.76 1.84 14.33
N ALA A 217 -1.45 2.97 14.28
CA ALA A 217 -2.54 3.16 13.33
C ALA A 217 -2.05 3.17 11.88
N GLY A 218 -0.90 3.79 11.61
CA GLY A 218 -0.27 3.71 10.28
C GLY A 218 0.08 2.28 9.88
N ALA A 219 0.55 1.46 10.84
CA ALA A 219 0.82 0.06 10.59
C ALA A 219 -0.45 -0.77 10.34
N VAL A 220 -1.59 -0.43 10.96
CA VAL A 220 -2.89 -1.03 10.60
C VAL A 220 -3.24 -0.74 9.13
N GLY A 221 -3.03 0.51 8.68
CA GLY A 221 -3.18 0.87 7.27
C GLY A 221 -2.25 0.09 6.34
N LEU A 222 -1.00 -0.17 6.76
CA LEU A 222 -0.08 -1.03 6.01
C LEU A 222 -0.52 -2.50 5.96
N GLY A 223 -1.11 -3.02 7.05
CA GLY A 223 -1.66 -4.37 7.06
C GLY A 223 -2.79 -4.51 6.04
N PHE A 224 -3.71 -3.55 6.00
CA PHE A 224 -4.73 -3.49 4.95
C PHE A 224 -4.10 -3.42 3.54
N ALA A 225 -3.12 -2.55 3.35
CA ALA A 225 -2.46 -2.40 2.05
C ALA A 225 -1.79 -3.69 1.57
N ILE A 226 -1.27 -4.54 2.47
CA ILE A 226 -0.76 -5.86 2.10
C ILE A 226 -1.88 -6.71 1.50
N GLU A 227 -3.01 -6.87 2.20
CA GLU A 227 -4.16 -7.66 1.72
C GLU A 227 -4.64 -7.17 0.36
N GLU A 228 -4.85 -5.86 0.23
CA GLU A 228 -5.32 -5.26 -1.00
C GLU A 228 -4.31 -5.45 -2.16
N ASN A 229 -3.02 -5.27 -1.87
CA ASN A 229 -1.96 -5.48 -2.85
C ASN A 229 -1.92 -6.91 -3.40
N ILE A 230 -2.24 -7.93 -2.60
CA ILE A 230 -2.27 -9.32 -3.10
C ILE A 230 -3.28 -9.44 -4.24
N GLY A 231 -4.51 -8.94 -4.03
CA GLY A 231 -5.57 -8.99 -5.03
C GLY A 231 -5.23 -8.23 -6.30
N TYR A 232 -4.67 -7.02 -6.18
CA TYR A 232 -4.31 -6.21 -7.34
C TYR A 232 -3.09 -6.71 -8.11
N ILE A 233 -2.05 -7.18 -7.41
CA ILE A 233 -0.86 -7.74 -8.08
C ILE A 233 -1.27 -8.99 -8.86
N TRP A 234 -2.17 -9.78 -8.29
CA TRP A 234 -2.76 -10.92 -8.97
C TRP A 234 -3.57 -10.52 -10.21
N SER A 235 -4.53 -9.60 -10.07
CA SER A 235 -5.40 -9.20 -11.19
C SER A 235 -4.69 -8.46 -12.32
N THR A 236 -3.54 -7.83 -12.05
CA THR A 236 -2.73 -7.11 -13.05
C THR A 236 -1.54 -7.92 -13.58
N GLY A 237 -1.43 -9.21 -13.23
CA GLY A 237 -0.28 -10.03 -13.62
C GLY A 237 1.07 -9.52 -13.08
N GLY A 238 1.06 -8.69 -12.04
CA GLY A 238 2.22 -8.07 -11.42
C GLY A 238 2.65 -6.71 -11.97
N ALA A 239 2.10 -6.26 -13.10
CA ALA A 239 2.45 -4.99 -13.73
C ALA A 239 2.26 -3.79 -12.79
N GLY A 240 1.21 -3.84 -11.96
CA GLY A 240 0.89 -2.76 -11.03
C GLY A 240 1.79 -2.67 -9.79
N THR A 241 2.65 -3.66 -9.51
CA THR A 241 3.33 -3.79 -8.21
C THR A 241 4.16 -2.57 -7.81
N VAL A 242 4.95 -2.00 -8.74
CA VAL A 242 5.83 -0.86 -8.42
C VAL A 242 5.01 0.40 -8.11
N GLY A 243 3.95 0.65 -8.87
CA GLY A 243 3.02 1.74 -8.57
C GLY A 243 2.29 1.56 -7.24
N ARG A 244 2.02 0.30 -6.85
CA ARG A 244 1.38 -0.02 -5.58
C ARG A 244 2.27 0.18 -4.35
N LEU A 245 3.59 -0.01 -4.49
CA LEU A 245 4.55 0.33 -3.45
C LEU A 245 4.52 1.82 -3.12
N LEU A 246 4.51 2.69 -4.12
CA LEU A 246 4.75 4.10 -3.91
C LEU A 246 3.47 4.92 -3.75
N ASN A 247 2.32 4.37 -4.14
CA ASN A 247 1.03 5.08 -4.09
C ASN A 247 0.08 4.52 -3.00
N PRO A 248 -0.66 3.41 -3.19
CA PRO A 248 -1.60 2.85 -2.20
C PRO A 248 -1.02 2.63 -0.80
N ALA A 249 0.13 1.97 -0.68
CA ALA A 249 0.67 1.61 0.63
C ALA A 249 0.92 2.83 1.56
N PRO A 250 1.64 3.89 1.10
CA PRO A 250 1.80 5.09 1.91
C PRO A 250 0.52 5.91 2.06
N ILE A 251 -0.44 5.86 1.12
CA ILE A 251 -1.77 6.48 1.31
C ILE A 251 -2.48 5.83 2.50
N HIS A 252 -2.65 4.50 2.50
CA HIS A 252 -3.37 3.81 3.58
C HIS A 252 -2.66 4.00 4.92
N MET A 253 -1.32 3.92 4.95
CA MET A 253 -0.55 4.24 6.14
C MET A 253 -0.84 5.65 6.65
N SER A 254 -0.90 6.64 5.75
CA SER A 254 -1.09 8.04 6.09
C SER A 254 -2.52 8.32 6.58
N LEU A 255 -3.54 7.87 5.84
CA LEU A 255 -4.95 8.05 6.18
C LEU A 255 -5.27 7.41 7.53
N THR A 256 -4.96 6.13 7.68
CA THR A 256 -5.26 5.40 8.92
C THR A 256 -4.41 5.91 10.08
N GLY A 257 -3.15 6.28 9.83
CA GLY A 257 -2.30 6.92 10.82
C GLY A 257 -2.89 8.22 11.38
N LEU A 258 -3.32 9.13 10.49
CA LEU A 258 -3.93 10.42 10.86
C LEU A 258 -5.26 10.22 11.61
N ALA A 259 -6.13 9.34 11.11
CA ALA A 259 -7.42 9.05 11.74
C ALA A 259 -7.24 8.37 13.11
N GLY A 260 -6.32 7.41 13.22
CA GLY A 260 -6.03 6.71 14.47
C GLY A 260 -5.35 7.59 15.51
N LEU A 261 -4.46 8.52 15.10
CA LEU A 261 -3.90 9.52 16.01
C LEU A 261 -4.99 10.46 16.54
N ALA A 262 -5.89 10.94 15.67
CA ALA A 262 -7.00 11.79 16.08
C ALA A 262 -7.95 11.04 17.04
N LEU A 263 -8.27 9.78 16.76
CA LEU A 263 -9.06 8.92 17.65
C LEU A 263 -8.38 8.71 19.01
N TYR A 264 -7.08 8.42 19.02
CA TYR A 264 -6.29 8.33 20.25
C TYR A 264 -6.36 9.61 21.09
N ARG A 265 -6.17 10.78 20.45
CA ARG A 265 -6.28 12.09 21.12
C ARG A 265 -7.70 12.30 21.64
N GLY A 266 -8.72 11.92 20.88
CA GLY A 266 -10.13 11.94 21.29
C GLY A 266 -10.41 11.07 22.52
N CYS A 267 -9.82 9.89 22.64
CA CYS A 267 -9.95 9.07 23.85
C CYS A 267 -9.22 9.65 25.06
N ARG A 268 -8.11 10.36 24.85
CA ARG A 268 -7.31 10.95 25.93
C ARG A 268 -7.86 12.29 26.41
N TRP A 269 -8.43 13.08 25.50
CA TRP A 269 -8.95 14.42 25.74
C TRP A 269 -10.31 14.61 25.05
N PRO A 270 -11.37 13.92 25.48
CA PRO A 270 -12.63 13.81 24.72
C PRO A 270 -13.36 15.14 24.50
N ARG A 271 -13.23 16.11 25.41
CA ARG A 271 -13.87 17.43 25.25
C ARG A 271 -13.22 18.26 24.15
N GLU A 272 -11.90 18.18 24.04
CA GLU A 272 -11.14 18.95 23.07
C GLU A 272 -11.07 18.19 21.75
N TRP A 273 -10.68 16.92 21.77
CA TRP A 273 -10.36 16.15 20.57
C TRP A 273 -11.48 15.22 20.09
N GLY A 274 -12.56 15.03 20.85
CA GLY A 274 -13.68 14.16 20.43
C GLY A 274 -14.30 14.59 19.09
N PRO A 275 -14.77 15.86 18.96
CA PRO A 275 -15.27 16.38 17.69
C PRO A 275 -14.20 16.38 16.58
N MET A 276 -12.94 16.70 16.91
CA MET A 276 -11.84 16.67 15.95
C MET A 276 -11.56 15.26 15.43
N ALA A 277 -11.69 14.22 16.25
CA ALA A 277 -11.52 12.83 15.83
C ALA A 277 -12.59 12.43 14.81
N LEU A 278 -13.85 12.81 15.05
CA LEU A 278 -14.95 12.57 14.10
C LEU A 278 -14.74 13.33 12.79
N ALA A 279 -14.32 14.61 12.87
CA ALA A 279 -14.03 15.42 11.69
C ALA A 279 -12.84 14.87 10.88
N ALA A 280 -11.78 14.42 11.56
CA ALA A 280 -10.63 13.78 10.93
C ALA A 280 -11.04 12.48 10.24
N PHE A 281 -11.86 11.64 10.89
CA PHE A 281 -12.40 10.43 10.27
C PHE A 281 -13.23 10.74 9.01
N GLY A 282 -14.17 11.68 9.09
CA GLY A 282 -14.94 12.10 7.92
C GLY A 282 -14.08 12.63 6.78
N THR A 283 -13.00 13.36 7.12
CA THR A 283 -12.06 13.88 6.12
C THR A 283 -11.27 12.76 5.46
N VAL A 284 -10.73 11.78 6.20
CA VAL A 284 -10.00 10.67 5.57
C VAL A 284 -10.90 9.84 4.66
N VAL A 285 -12.18 9.63 5.04
CA VAL A 285 -13.17 8.93 4.20
C VAL A 285 -13.39 9.67 2.88
N ILE A 286 -13.62 10.98 2.93
CA ILE A 286 -13.83 11.79 1.73
C ILE A 286 -12.58 11.83 0.86
N VAL A 287 -11.41 12.06 1.45
CA VAL A 287 -10.17 12.19 0.70
C VAL A 287 -9.76 10.86 0.06
N HIS A 288 -9.95 9.74 0.76
CA HIS A 288 -9.75 8.40 0.20
C HIS A 288 -10.67 8.17 -0.99
N GLY A 289 -11.98 8.35 -0.82
CA GLY A 289 -12.93 8.16 -1.92
C GLY A 289 -12.68 9.10 -3.10
N LEU A 290 -12.27 10.35 -2.86
CA LEU A 290 -11.90 11.26 -3.93
C LEU A 290 -10.64 10.81 -4.68
N TYR A 291 -9.64 10.28 -3.97
CA TYR A 291 -8.44 9.73 -4.61
C TYR A 291 -8.81 8.64 -5.63
N ASP A 292 -9.61 7.65 -5.23
CA ASP A 292 -10.03 6.56 -6.12
C ASP A 292 -10.96 7.04 -7.24
N ALA A 293 -11.85 7.99 -6.93
CA ALA A 293 -12.77 8.57 -7.90
C ALA A 293 -12.04 9.29 -9.05
N PHE A 294 -10.97 10.05 -8.74
CA PHE A 294 -10.18 10.74 -9.77
C PHE A 294 -9.42 9.78 -10.69
N ILE A 295 -9.16 8.56 -10.23
CA ILE A 295 -8.50 7.51 -11.01
C ILE A 295 -9.52 6.75 -11.87
N SER A 296 -10.70 6.47 -11.31
CA SER A 296 -11.58 5.44 -11.84
C SER A 296 -12.82 5.97 -12.58
N ILE A 297 -13.30 7.19 -12.27
CA ILE A 297 -14.51 7.73 -12.89
C ILE A 297 -14.17 8.33 -14.26
N PRO A 298 -14.78 7.88 -15.38
CA PRO A 298 -14.50 8.41 -16.71
C PRO A 298 -14.70 9.93 -16.83
N ALA A 299 -15.72 10.47 -16.17
CA ALA A 299 -16.02 11.91 -16.15
C ALA A 299 -14.95 12.77 -15.46
N LEU A 300 -14.03 12.16 -14.70
CA LEU A 300 -12.93 12.85 -14.01
C LEU A 300 -11.56 12.58 -14.67
N LYS A 301 -11.51 11.88 -15.81
CA LYS A 301 -10.26 11.48 -16.49
C LYS A 301 -9.36 12.68 -16.78
N ASP A 302 -9.92 13.79 -17.26
CA ASP A 302 -9.20 15.03 -17.59
C ASP A 302 -8.57 15.71 -16.36
N VAL A 303 -9.04 15.38 -15.16
CA VAL A 303 -8.55 15.90 -13.88
C VAL A 303 -7.95 14.80 -13.00
N SER A 304 -7.59 13.65 -13.57
CA SER A 304 -6.96 12.53 -12.86
C SER A 304 -5.66 12.92 -12.14
N ALA A 305 -4.99 13.98 -12.60
CA ALA A 305 -3.86 14.61 -11.92
C ALA A 305 -4.18 15.06 -10.46
N ALA A 306 -5.45 15.30 -10.13
CA ALA A 306 -5.88 15.63 -8.78
C ALA A 306 -5.63 14.50 -7.77
N SER A 307 -5.64 13.23 -8.21
CA SER A 307 -5.29 12.08 -7.35
C SER A 307 -3.85 12.20 -6.82
N TRP A 308 -2.90 12.63 -7.67
CA TRP A 308 -1.52 12.89 -7.28
C TRP A 308 -1.39 14.05 -6.30
N ILE A 309 -2.18 15.11 -6.49
CA ILE A 309 -2.20 16.24 -5.55
C ILE A 309 -2.69 15.77 -4.17
N ILE A 310 -3.78 14.98 -4.15
CA ILE A 310 -4.31 14.38 -2.92
C ILE A 310 -3.25 13.52 -2.24
N PHE A 311 -2.61 12.61 -2.98
CA PHE A 311 -1.52 11.78 -2.48
C PHE A 311 -0.46 12.62 -1.77
N VAL A 312 0.06 13.65 -2.45
CA VAL A 312 1.17 14.47 -1.96
C VAL A 312 0.78 15.21 -0.70
N LEU A 313 -0.42 15.79 -0.67
CA LEU A 313 -0.93 16.51 0.48
C LEU A 313 -1.15 15.58 1.69
N LEU A 314 -1.66 14.36 1.48
CA LEU A 314 -1.86 13.38 2.53
C LEU A 314 -0.55 12.91 3.15
N VAL A 315 0.40 12.47 2.32
CA VAL A 315 1.71 12.00 2.80
C VAL A 315 2.44 13.13 3.51
N ARG A 316 2.40 14.36 2.96
CA ARG A 316 2.94 15.54 3.63
C ARG A 316 2.27 15.78 4.99
N GLN A 317 0.94 15.73 5.07
CA GLN A 317 0.21 15.94 6.32
C GLN A 317 0.58 14.89 7.38
N PHE A 318 0.75 13.62 6.98
CA PHE A 318 1.27 12.58 7.87
C PHE A 318 2.64 12.94 8.43
N PHE A 319 3.58 13.38 7.59
CA PHE A 319 4.90 13.80 8.05
C PHE A 319 4.87 15.09 8.91
N VAL A 320 3.92 16.00 8.67
CA VAL A 320 3.71 17.19 9.51
C VAL A 320 3.30 16.80 10.92
N GLU A 321 2.40 15.82 11.08
CA GLU A 321 2.02 15.29 12.41
C GLU A 321 3.15 14.45 13.03
N LEU A 322 3.89 13.69 12.22
CA LEU A 322 4.96 12.81 12.71
C LEU A 322 6.15 13.58 13.28
N ARG A 323 6.62 14.63 12.59
CA ARG A 323 7.89 15.33 12.92
C ARG A 323 7.93 15.87 14.37
N PRO A 324 6.91 16.59 14.88
CA PRO A 324 6.92 17.10 16.26
C PRO A 324 6.90 16.00 17.32
N LEU A 325 6.47 14.78 16.97
CA LEU A 325 6.39 13.64 17.88
C LEU A 325 7.71 12.86 17.97
N GLN A 326 8.60 13.05 16.99
CA GLN A 326 9.92 12.44 16.98
C GLN A 326 10.84 13.12 18.00
N ARG A 327 11.77 12.35 18.55
CA ARG A 327 12.90 12.87 19.32
C ARG A 327 14.01 13.21 18.32
N ASP A 328 14.88 14.18 18.60
CA ASP A 328 16.02 14.57 17.73
C ASP A 328 17.13 13.50 17.65
N LEU A 329 16.77 12.22 17.66
CA LEU A 329 17.68 11.10 17.50
C LEU A 329 18.04 10.93 16.03
N ARG A 330 19.32 11.12 15.73
CA ARG A 330 19.88 10.78 14.41
C ARG A 330 19.91 9.25 14.26
N PRO A 331 19.17 8.67 13.28
CA PRO A 331 19.18 7.23 13.08
C PRO A 331 20.57 6.76 12.60
N ALA A 332 20.88 5.48 12.81
CA ALA A 332 22.16 4.89 12.39
C ALA A 332 22.29 4.83 10.85
N VAL A 333 21.18 4.48 10.20
CA VAL A 333 21.00 4.54 8.74
C VAL A 333 20.12 5.76 8.46
N SER A 334 20.44 6.55 7.44
CA SER A 334 19.60 7.68 7.02
C SER A 334 18.21 7.21 6.58
N TYR A 335 17.21 8.09 6.68
CA TYR A 335 15.89 7.79 6.13
C TYR A 335 15.93 7.58 4.61
N SER A 336 16.75 8.38 3.91
CA SER A 336 16.90 8.28 2.45
C SER A 336 17.53 6.96 2.03
N ALA A 337 18.56 6.47 2.74
CA ALA A 337 19.14 5.16 2.45
C ALA A 337 18.14 4.04 2.66
N ASN A 338 17.40 4.07 3.78
CA ASN A 338 16.38 3.05 4.05
C ASN A 338 15.27 3.06 2.97
N PHE A 339 14.78 4.25 2.62
CA PHE A 339 13.73 4.41 1.60
C PHE A 339 14.21 3.94 0.22
N LEU A 340 15.38 4.39 -0.23
CA LEU A 340 15.94 3.98 -1.52
C LEU A 340 16.23 2.48 -1.57
N ALA A 341 16.76 1.90 -0.49
CA ALA A 341 16.98 0.46 -0.41
C ALA A 341 15.67 -0.31 -0.52
N CYS A 342 14.61 0.13 0.19
CA CYS A 342 13.28 -0.45 0.12
C CYS A 342 12.69 -0.39 -1.30
N VAL A 343 12.67 0.79 -1.91
CA VAL A 343 12.15 0.99 -3.27
C VAL A 343 12.89 0.12 -4.27
N CYS A 344 14.22 0.16 -4.27
CA CYS A 344 15.02 -0.63 -5.20
C CYS A 344 14.85 -2.13 -5.01
N THR A 345 14.68 -2.59 -3.75
CA THR A 345 14.48 -4.00 -3.45
C THR A 345 13.14 -4.50 -3.97
N VAL A 346 12.07 -3.73 -3.79
CA VAL A 346 10.73 -4.08 -4.30
C VAL A 346 10.71 -4.02 -5.83
N THR A 347 11.33 -3.01 -6.45
CA THR A 347 11.46 -2.93 -7.91
C THR A 347 12.23 -4.13 -8.46
N ALA A 348 13.35 -4.49 -7.84
CA ALA A 348 14.15 -5.66 -8.22
C ALA A 348 13.35 -6.97 -8.07
N ALA A 349 12.65 -7.16 -6.95
CA ALA A 349 11.80 -8.33 -6.73
C ALA A 349 10.64 -8.41 -7.73
N THR A 350 10.04 -7.27 -8.07
CA THR A 350 8.99 -7.18 -9.09
C THR A 350 9.53 -7.58 -10.46
N PHE A 351 10.71 -7.09 -10.84
CA PHE A 351 11.33 -7.48 -12.11
C PHE A 351 11.63 -8.98 -12.16
N ILE A 352 12.16 -9.56 -11.08
CA ILE A 352 12.41 -11.01 -10.99
C ILE A 352 11.11 -11.80 -11.15
N TYR A 353 10.04 -11.37 -10.48
CA TYR A 353 8.72 -11.99 -10.62
C TYR A 353 8.19 -11.90 -12.04
N LEU A 354 8.22 -10.72 -12.66
CA LEU A 354 7.76 -10.52 -14.03
C LEU A 354 8.59 -11.35 -15.01
N CYS A 355 9.91 -11.44 -14.86
CA CYS A 355 10.75 -12.30 -15.68
C CYS A 355 10.32 -13.78 -15.59
N ALA A 356 9.96 -14.24 -14.38
CA ALA A 356 9.49 -15.61 -14.18
C ALA A 356 8.17 -15.89 -14.91
N VAL A 357 7.28 -14.88 -15.00
CA VAL A 357 5.92 -15.01 -15.52
C VAL A 357 5.83 -14.72 -17.02
N VAL A 358 6.40 -13.61 -17.49
CA VAL A 358 6.24 -13.08 -18.84
C VAL A 358 7.53 -13.01 -19.66
N GLY A 359 8.68 -13.34 -19.06
CA GLY A 359 9.99 -13.22 -19.69
C GLY A 359 10.66 -11.86 -19.50
N TRP A 360 11.98 -11.77 -19.72
CA TRP A 360 12.75 -10.58 -19.33
C TRP A 360 12.48 -9.34 -20.18
N GLN A 361 12.21 -9.50 -21.48
CA GLN A 361 11.96 -8.36 -22.38
C GLN A 361 10.62 -7.67 -22.06
N PRO A 362 9.48 -8.40 -22.02
CA PRO A 362 8.21 -7.77 -21.66
C PRO A 362 8.25 -7.21 -20.23
N ALA A 363 8.91 -7.91 -19.30
CA ALA A 363 9.10 -7.41 -17.94
C ALA A 363 9.84 -6.06 -17.89
N ALA A 364 10.87 -5.88 -18.73
CA ALA A 364 11.63 -4.64 -18.80
C ALA A 364 10.77 -3.49 -19.37
N ASP A 365 10.01 -3.76 -20.44
CA ASP A 365 9.12 -2.78 -21.06
C ASP A 365 8.00 -2.34 -20.09
N MET A 366 7.37 -3.31 -19.43
CA MET A 366 6.32 -3.06 -18.43
C MET A 366 6.83 -2.22 -17.25
N LEU A 367 8.06 -2.47 -16.78
CA LEU A 367 8.63 -1.71 -15.67
C LEU A 367 9.23 -0.37 -16.08
N ALA A 368 9.67 -0.18 -17.32
CA ALA A 368 10.30 1.07 -17.74
C ALA A 368 9.37 2.27 -17.52
N GLY A 369 8.10 2.15 -17.94
CA GLY A 369 7.08 3.19 -17.73
C GLY A 369 6.79 3.43 -16.25
N ALA A 370 6.64 2.37 -15.47
CA ALA A 370 6.41 2.47 -14.03
C ALA A 370 7.58 3.13 -13.30
N VAL A 371 8.82 2.70 -13.56
CA VAL A 371 10.04 3.27 -12.95
C VAL A 371 10.17 4.76 -13.28
N PHE A 372 9.86 5.17 -14.51
CA PHE A 372 9.89 6.57 -14.89
C PHE A 372 8.86 7.40 -14.09
N ALA A 373 7.59 6.98 -14.08
CA ALA A 373 6.53 7.66 -13.32
C ALA A 373 6.88 7.74 -11.82
N GLU A 374 7.38 6.64 -11.28
CA GLU A 374 7.70 6.52 -9.85
C GLU A 374 9.00 7.24 -9.43
N SER A 375 9.88 7.56 -10.37
CA SER A 375 11.08 8.37 -10.07
C SER A 375 10.72 9.77 -9.55
N ILE A 376 9.61 10.33 -10.04
CA ILE A 376 9.06 11.61 -9.55
C ILE A 376 8.61 11.45 -8.10
N MET A 377 7.92 10.35 -7.78
CA MET A 377 7.44 10.05 -6.44
C MET A 377 8.59 9.84 -5.46
N VAL A 378 9.61 9.09 -5.87
CA VAL A 378 10.84 8.93 -5.10
C VAL A 378 11.47 10.30 -4.80
N TYR A 379 11.58 11.18 -5.80
CA TYR A 379 12.10 12.53 -5.60
C TYR A 379 11.27 13.34 -4.59
N MET A 380 9.94 13.29 -4.69
CA MET A 380 9.05 14.00 -3.77
C MET A 380 9.16 13.48 -2.34
N VAL A 381 9.20 12.17 -2.13
CA VAL A 381 9.38 11.58 -0.79
C VAL A 381 10.75 11.95 -0.22
N LEU A 382 11.83 11.85 -1.01
CA LEU A 382 13.17 12.24 -0.57
C LEU A 382 13.25 13.71 -0.13
N ARG A 383 12.45 14.59 -0.74
CA ARG A 383 12.34 16.00 -0.35
C ARG A 383 11.66 16.20 1.00
N GLU A 384 10.64 15.38 1.31
CA GLU A 384 9.88 15.48 2.56
C GLU A 384 10.50 14.70 3.72
N LEU A 385 11.47 13.82 3.47
CA LEU A 385 12.18 13.14 4.55
C LEU A 385 12.95 14.14 5.43
N PRO A 386 13.12 13.85 6.74
CA PRO A 386 13.79 14.77 7.68
C PRO A 386 15.23 15.12 7.28
N GLU A 387 15.89 14.23 6.55
CA GLU A 387 17.25 14.38 6.05
C GLU A 387 17.17 14.87 4.60
N ARG A 388 17.03 16.19 4.42
CA ARG A 388 16.92 16.79 3.08
C ARG A 388 18.22 16.57 2.31
N LEU A 389 18.24 15.58 1.42
CA LEU A 389 19.31 15.39 0.44
C LEU A 389 19.20 16.40 -0.72
N VAL A 390 17.99 16.91 -0.96
CA VAL A 390 17.70 17.89 -2.01
C VAL A 390 17.52 19.26 -1.34
N THR A 391 18.48 20.14 -1.54
CA THR A 391 18.40 21.56 -1.15
C THR A 391 17.98 22.40 -2.36
N VAL A 392 16.99 23.27 -2.19
CA VAL A 392 16.55 24.25 -3.21
C VAL A 392 17.36 25.53 -3.07
#